data_AF-A0A0F8DRH2-F1
#
_entry.id   AF-A0A0F8DRH2-F1
#
_cell.length_a   1.000
_cell.length_b   1.000
_cell.length_c   1.000
_cell.angle_alpha   90.00
_cell.angle_beta   90.00
_cell.angle_gamma   90.00
#
_symmetry.space_group_name_H-M   'P 1'
#
loop_
_entity.id
_entity.type
_entity.pdbx_description
1 polymer ?
#
loop_
_entity_poly.entity_id
_entity_poly.type
_entity_poly.pdbx_seq_one_letter_code
_entity_poly.pdbx_strand_id
1 'polypeptide(L)' 'MPWITFTHISHTDFGNREKAQPIFDWGKYHEREDKLMMPFAVQVHHAFVGGIHIGKLADKLQRYLDEV' A
#
# COMPACT_ATOMS: atom_id res chain seq x y z
N MET A 1 10.71 0.13 1.02
CA MET A 1 11.61 -0.11 2.18
C MET A 1 11.89 -1.62 2.36
N PRO A 2 12.77 -2.23 1.54
CA PRO A 2 12.96 -3.69 1.55
C PRO A 2 13.63 -4.25 2.81
N TRP A 3 14.13 -3.39 3.70
CA TRP A 3 14.86 -3.79 4.91
C TRP A 3 14.00 -3.87 6.18
N ILE A 4 12.83 -3.21 6.19
CA ILE A 4 12.01 -3.05 7.40
C ILE A 4 10.63 -3.67 7.17
N THR A 5 10.20 -4.55 8.08
CA THR A 5 8.83 -5.06 8.14
C THR A 5 7.98 -4.09 8.96
N PHE A 6 7.49 -3.03 8.33
CA PHE A 6 6.67 -2.04 9.02
C PHE A 6 5.23 -2.53 9.24
N THR A 7 4.57 -1.97 10.25
CA THR A 7 3.11 -2.12 10.44
C THR A 7 2.35 -0.87 10.04
N HIS A 8 3.02 0.29 9.99
CA HIS A 8 2.47 1.56 9.54
C HIS A 8 3.58 2.45 8.96
N ILE A 9 3.24 3.21 7.92
CA ILE A 9 4.09 4.26 7.34
C ILE A 9 3.19 5.41 6.88
N SER A 10 3.68 6.63 7.03
CA SER A 10 3.02 7.83 6.52
C SER A 10 4.07 8.79 5.99
N HIS A 11 3.72 9.51 4.91
CA HIS A 11 4.55 10.60 4.42
C HIS A 11 4.01 11.92 4.94
N THR A 12 4.91 12.78 5.41
CA THR A 12 4.56 14.17 5.73
C THR A 12 4.07 14.87 4.47
N ASP A 13 2.84 15.36 4.52
CA ASP A 13 2.27 16.18 3.46
C ASP A 13 2.46 17.66 3.82
N PHE A 14 3.08 18.40 2.91
CA PHE A 14 3.28 19.85 3.04
C PHE A 14 2.08 20.67 2.53
N GLY A 15 0.96 20.01 2.19
CA GLY A 15 -0.27 20.67 1.77
C GLY A 15 -0.23 21.18 0.32
N ASN A 16 0.62 20.58 -0.52
CA ASN A 16 0.64 20.91 -1.95
C ASN A 16 -0.63 20.36 -2.61
N ARG A 17 -1.57 21.26 -2.94
CA ARG A 17 -2.88 20.94 -3.53
C ARG A 17 -2.78 20.31 -4.92
N GLU A 18 -1.65 20.45 -5.61
CA GLU A 18 -1.41 19.83 -6.91
C GLU A 18 -0.84 18.40 -6.78
N LYS A 19 -0.45 17.99 -5.57
CA LYS A 19 0.14 16.68 -5.30
C LYS A 19 -0.95 15.63 -5.13
N ALA A 20 -1.43 15.09 -6.25
CA ALA A 20 -2.49 14.08 -6.29
C ALA A 20 -2.02 12.66 -6.64
N GLN A 21 -0.72 12.46 -6.92
CA GLN A 21 -0.21 11.14 -7.29
C GLN A 21 -0.34 10.13 -6.13
N PRO A 22 -0.80 8.90 -6.40
CA PRO A 22 -0.78 7.83 -5.40
C PRO A 22 0.67 7.48 -5.05
N ILE A 23 0.93 7.24 -3.76
CA ILE A 23 2.23 6.77 -3.27
C ILE A 23 2.06 5.35 -2.76
N PHE A 24 2.97 4.48 -3.16
CA PHE A 24 3.01 3.07 -2.77
C PHE A 24 4.30 2.78 -2.02
N ASP A 25 4.19 2.13 -0.87
CA ASP A 25 5.32 1.66 -0.09
C ASP A 25 5.16 0.18 0.21
N TRP A 26 6.24 -0.59 0.05
CA TRP A 26 6.30 -1.98 0.50
C TRP A 26 7.49 -2.22 1.41
N GLY A 27 7.28 -3.10 2.38
CA GLY A 27 8.25 -3.47 3.40
C GLY A 27 9.04 -4.73 3.06
N LYS A 28 9.92 -5.13 3.99
CA LYS A 28 10.51 -6.46 4.01
C LYS A 28 9.43 -7.50 4.28
N TYR A 29 9.34 -8.52 3.42
CA TYR A 29 8.44 -9.65 3.63
C TYR A 29 8.91 -10.52 4.81
N HIS A 30 7.98 -11.26 5.40
CA HIS A 30 8.24 -12.18 6.51
C HIS A 30 7.26 -13.34 6.45
N GLU A 31 7.62 -14.46 7.07
CA GLU A 31 6.75 -15.62 7.19
C GLU A 31 5.82 -15.48 8.39
N ARG A 32 4.55 -15.83 8.21
CA ARG A 32 3.54 -15.87 9.27
C ARG A 32 2.47 -16.91 8.89
N GLU A 33 2.21 -17.86 9.78
CA GLU A 33 1.16 -18.87 9.59
C GLU A 33 1.30 -19.59 8.22
N ASP A 34 2.52 -20.03 7.90
CA ASP A 34 2.90 -20.70 6.64
C ASP A 34 2.62 -19.86 5.37
N LYS A 35 2.50 -18.53 5.51
CA LYS A 35 2.33 -17.57 4.41
C LYS A 35 3.45 -16.54 4.40
N LEU A 36 3.87 -16.15 3.20
CA LEU A 36 4.73 -14.98 3.01
C LEU A 36 3.88 -13.72 3.03
N MET A 37 4.08 -12.90 4.06
CA MET A 37 3.38 -11.63 4.25
C MET A 37 4.30 -10.46 3.93
N MET A 38 3.81 -9.51 3.12
CA MET A 38 4.53 -8.28 2.78
C MET A 38 3.73 -7.06 3.26
N PRO A 39 4.33 -6.16 4.07
CA PRO A 39 3.72 -4.88 4.37
C PRO A 39 3.54 -4.07 3.10
N PHE A 40 2.34 -3.54 2.89
CA PHE A 40 2.00 -2.69 1.75
C PHE A 40 1.14 -1.53 2.23
N ALA A 41 1.52 -0.31 1.86
CA ALA A 41 0.81 0.91 2.20
C ALA A 41 0.53 1.73 0.95
N VAL A 42 -0.62 2.40 0.95
CA VAL A 42 -1.05 3.28 -0.13
C VAL A 42 -1.49 4.60 0.49
N GLN A 43 -0.91 5.69 0.01
CA GLN A 43 -1.38 7.05 0.32
C GLN A 43 -1.98 7.66 -0.94
N VAL A 44 -3.19 8.20 -0.81
CA VAL A 44 -3.95 8.80 -1.89
C VAL A 44 -4.63 10.07 -1.43
N HIS A 45 -4.91 10.96 -2.38
CA HIS A 45 -5.69 12.15 -2.10
C HIS A 45 -7.19 11.83 -2.16
N HIS A 46 -7.91 12.05 -1.06
CA HIS A 46 -9.32 11.65 -0.92
C HIS A 46 -10.29 12.34 -1.90
N ALA A 47 -9.93 13.51 -2.46
CA ALA A 47 -10.74 14.14 -3.51
C ALA A 47 -10.84 13.30 -4.79
N PHE A 48 -9.90 12.38 -5.04
CA PHE A 48 -9.88 11.53 -6.23
C PHE A 48 -10.13 10.05 -5.90
N VAL A 49 -9.80 9.60 -4.69
CA VAL A 49 -9.82 8.19 -4.31
C VAL A 49 -10.59 7.97 -3.01
N GLY A 50 -11.79 7.40 -3.13
CA GLY A 50 -12.56 6.86 -2.00
C GLY A 50 -12.15 5.42 -1.61
N GLY A 51 -12.63 4.96 -0.45
CA GLY A 51 -12.29 3.64 0.11
C GLY A 51 -12.61 2.44 -0.80
N ILE A 52 -13.66 2.54 -1.63
CA ILE A 52 -14.00 1.49 -2.61
C ILE A 52 -12.88 1.24 -3.62
N HIS A 53 -12.14 2.27 -4.02
CA HIS A 53 -11.03 2.12 -4.96
C HIS A 53 -9.84 1.41 -4.30
N ILE A 54 -9.57 1.72 -3.02
CA ILE A 54 -8.53 1.05 -2.23
C ILE A 54 -8.87 -0.42 -2.01
N GLY A 55 -10.12 -0.73 -1.68
CA GLY A 55 -10.59 -2.12 -1.57
C GLY A 55 -10.41 -2.90 -2.88
N LYS A 56 -10.83 -2.31 -4.01
CA LYS A 56 -10.62 -2.92 -5.34
C LYS A 56 -9.14 -3.12 -5.68
N LEU A 57 -8.28 -2.19 -5.29
CA LEU A 57 -6.83 -2.32 -5.48
C LEU A 57 -6.28 -3.49 -4.66
N ALA A 58 -6.61 -3.58 -3.37
CA ALA A 58 -6.15 -4.65 -2.50
C ALA A 58 -6.56 -6.03 -3.03
N ASP A 59 -7.83 -6.20 -3.42
CA ASP A 59 -8.34 -7.46 -3.97
C ASP A 59 -7.63 -7.85 -5.27
N LYS A 60 -7.45 -6.90 -6.20
CA LYS A 60 -6.79 -7.15 -7.48
C LYS A 60 -5.31 -7.47 -7.32
N LEU A 61 -4.63 -6.75 -6.43
CA LEU A 61 -3.22 -6.96 -6.16
C LEU A 61 -2.99 -8.35 -5.56
N GLN A 62 -3.81 -8.76 -4.58
CA GLN A 62 -3.71 -10.08 -3.98
C GLN A 62 -3.92 -11.18 -5.03
N ARG A 63 -5.00 -11.10 -5.82
CA ARG A 63 -5.27 -12.08 -6.89
C ARG A 63 -4.14 -12.18 -7.90
N TYR A 64 -3.60 -11.03 -8.31
CA TYR A 64 -2.47 -11.01 -9.24
C TYR A 64 -1.24 -11.71 -8.65
N LEU A 65 -0.96 -11.53 -7.36
CA LEU A 65 0.16 -12.19 -6.70
C LEU A 65 -0.08 -13.69 -6.44
N ASP A 66 -1.33 -14.12 -6.29
CA ASP A 66 -1.69 -15.53 -6.14
C ASP A 66 -1.58 -16.30 -7.47
N GLU A 67 -1.70 -15.60 -8.61
CA GLU A 67 -1.63 -16.18 -9.96
C GLU A 67 -0.21 -16.22 -10.55
N VAL A 68 0.76 -15.55 -9.93
CA VAL A 68 2.19 -15.51 -10.33
C VAL A 68 2.98 -16.59 -9.62
#